data_AF-A0A2V5PXY7-F1
#
_entry.id   AF-A0A2V5PXY7-F1
#
_cell.length_a   1.000
_cell.length_b   1.000
_cell.length_c   1.000
_cell.angle_alpha   90.00
_cell.angle_beta   90.00
_cell.angle_gamma   90.00
#
_symmetry.space_group_name_H-M   'P 1'
#
loop_
_entity.id
_entity.type
_entity.pdbx_description
1 polymer ?
#
loop_
_entity_poly.entity_id
_entity_poly.type
_entity_poly.pdbx_seq_one_letter_code
_entity_poly.pdbx_strand_id
1 'polypeptide(L)' 'MRPQAEGSAEAGELKVQLDQVPSAARHTIERELAGAQLEDIARKKRQGKTIYETDIIRDGAKW' A
#
# COMPACT_ATOMS: atom_id res chain seq x y z
N MET A 1 -25.60 15.77 8.66
CA MET A 1 -24.54 15.49 7.67
C MET A 1 -23.46 14.66 8.37
N ARG A 2 -23.42 13.34 8.13
CA ARG A 2 -22.31 12.50 8.61
C ARG A 2 -21.25 12.54 7.51
N PRO A 3 -20.06 13.13 7.70
CA PRO A 3 -18.98 12.91 6.77
C PRO A 3 -18.51 11.47 6.96
N GLN A 4 -18.93 10.58 6.08
CA GLN A 4 -18.25 9.30 5.93
C GLN A 4 -16.94 9.61 5.21
N ALA A 5 -15.88 9.74 6.01
CA ALA A 5 -14.52 9.77 5.49
C ALA A 5 -14.26 8.40 4.85
N GLU A 6 -14.45 8.32 3.53
CA GLU A 6 -13.89 7.28 2.69
C GLU A 6 -12.37 7.45 2.73
N GLY A 7 -11.69 6.46 3.32
CA GLY A 7 -10.28 6.52 3.64
C GLY A 7 -10.07 6.18 5.11
N SER A 8 -10.29 4.91 5.45
CA SER A 8 -9.73 4.30 6.65
C SER A 8 -8.21 4.32 6.58
N ALA A 9 -7.59 5.50 6.68
CA ALA A 9 -6.23 5.58 7.17
C ALA A 9 -6.33 5.23 8.65
N GLU A 10 -6.18 3.94 8.97
CA GLU A 10 -6.12 3.49 10.35
C GLU A 10 -5.01 4.32 11.02
N ALA A 11 -5.28 4.90 12.19
CA ALA A 11 -4.33 5.72 12.92
C ALA A 11 -3.04 4.90 13.18
N GLY A 12 -2.04 5.05 12.31
CA GLY A 12 -0.84 4.20 12.28
C GLY A 12 -0.31 3.85 10.89
N GLU A 13 -1.04 4.15 9.82
CA GLU A 13 -0.61 3.94 8.43
C GLU A 13 0.02 5.22 7.86
N LEU A 14 1.26 5.12 7.38
CA LEU A 14 2.01 6.23 6.77
C LEU A 14 2.18 5.94 5.29
N LYS A 15 1.62 6.79 4.41
CA LYS A 15 1.92 6.72 2.99
C LYS A 15 3.41 6.91 2.74
N VAL A 16 3.99 6.02 1.96
CA VAL A 16 5.40 6.01 1.60
C VAL A 16 5.53 5.83 0.09
N GLN A 17 6.66 6.25 -0.47
CA GLN A 17 6.96 5.99 -1.87
C GLN A 17 7.68 4.65 -2.03
N LEU A 18 7.67 4.09 -3.24
CA LEU A 18 8.38 2.85 -3.55
C LEU A 18 9.87 2.93 -3.19
N ASP A 19 10.49 4.11 -3.31
CA ASP A 19 11.88 4.35 -2.92
C ASP A 19 12.16 4.32 -1.41
N GLN A 20 11.12 4.45 -0.59
CA GLN A 20 11.20 4.29 0.86
C GLN A 20 11.00 2.83 1.29
N VAL A 21 10.63 1.95 0.36
CA VAL A 21 10.45 0.53 0.60
C VAL A 21 11.82 -0.17 0.46
N PRO A 22 12.18 -1.11 1.36
CA PRO A 22 13.40 -1.88 1.23
C PRO A 22 13.47 -2.64 -0.11
N SER A 23 14.66 -2.77 -0.72
CA SER A 23 14.81 -3.41 -2.04
C SER A 23 14.18 -4.80 -2.14
N ALA A 24 14.23 -5.60 -1.07
CA ALA A 24 13.59 -6.90 -1.03
C ALA A 24 12.06 -6.81 -1.22
N ALA A 25 11.40 -5.86 -0.54
CA ALA A 25 9.97 -5.64 -0.67
C ALA A 25 9.62 -4.93 -1.99
N ARG A 26 10.45 -3.99 -2.47
CA ARG A 26 10.29 -3.39 -3.81
C ARG A 26 10.26 -4.46 -4.90
N HIS A 27 11.22 -5.38 -4.88
CA HIS A 27 11.30 -6.43 -5.88
C HIS A 27 10.09 -7.39 -5.83
N THR A 28 9.53 -7.63 -4.64
CA THR A 28 8.26 -8.35 -4.50
C THR A 28 7.11 -7.56 -5.11
N ILE A 29 6.99 -6.26 -4.78
CA ILE A 29 5.95 -5.39 -5.33
C ILE A 29 6.03 -5.38 -6.86
N GLU A 30 7.20 -5.14 -7.45
CA GLU A 30 7.41 -5.13 -8.90
C GLU A 30 7.06 -6.46 -9.57
N ARG A 31 7.34 -7.59 -8.91
CA ARG A 31 6.92 -8.92 -9.37
C ARG A 31 5.40 -9.07 -9.34
N GLU A 32 4.76 -8.72 -8.23
CA GLU A 32 3.31 -8.89 -8.04
C GLU A 32 2.51 -7.92 -8.91
N LEU A 33 3.08 -6.75 -9.23
CA LEU A 33 2.56 -5.80 -10.19
C LEU A 33 2.59 -6.29 -11.63
N ALA A 34 3.16 -7.47 -11.96
CA ALA A 34 3.18 -7.96 -13.33
C ALA A 34 1.75 -8.13 -13.89
N GLY A 35 1.27 -7.10 -14.60
CA GLY A 35 -0.10 -6.99 -15.12
C GLY A 35 -1.06 -6.13 -14.28
N ALA A 36 -0.57 -5.40 -13.27
CA ALA A 36 -1.31 -4.44 -12.46
C ALA A 36 -0.55 -3.10 -12.35
N GLN A 37 -1.25 -2.02 -12.04
CA GLN A 37 -0.68 -0.71 -11.76
C GLN A 37 -0.61 -0.48 -10.26
N LEU A 38 0.51 0.04 -9.77
CA LEU A 38 0.62 0.45 -8.38
C LEU A 38 -0.12 1.77 -8.17
N GLU A 39 -1.05 1.82 -7.23
CA GLU A 39 -1.79 3.04 -6.87
C GLU A 39 -1.14 3.74 -5.68
N ASP A 40 -0.95 3.03 -4.57
CA ASP A 40 -0.44 3.62 -3.33
C ASP A 40 0.38 2.60 -2.52
N ILE A 41 1.24 3.09 -1.63
CA ILE A 41 1.99 2.26 -0.69
C ILE A 41 1.86 2.87 0.71
N ALA A 42 1.36 2.10 1.65
CA ALA A 42 1.28 2.47 3.06
C ALA A 42 2.23 1.61 3.89
N ARG A 43 2.98 2.25 4.79
CA ARG A 43 3.79 1.59 5.81
C ARG A 43 3.04 1.64 7.14
N LYS A 44 2.85 0.48 7.75
CA LYS A 44 2.25 0.35 9.09
C LYS A 44 3.08 -0.51 10.02
N LYS A 45 2.95 -0.26 11.32
CA LYS A 45 3.52 -1.14 12.35
C LYS A 45 2.42 -1.98 12.96
N ARG A 46 2.50 -3.30 12.81
CA ARG A 46 1.60 -4.25 13.47
C ARG A 46 2.44 -5.24 14.26
N GLN A 47 2.16 -5.37 15.56
CA GLN A 47 2.84 -6.33 16.44
C GLN A 47 4.38 -6.22 16.42
N GLY A 48 4.90 -4.99 16.41
CA GLY A 48 6.34 -4.72 16.34
C GLY A 48 6.99 -4.96 14.98
N LYS A 49 6.23 -5.43 13.97
CA LYS A 49 6.70 -5.63 12.60
C LYS A 49 6.28 -4.48 11.71
N THR A 50 7.16 -4.10 10.79
CA THR A 50 6.84 -3.14 9.74
C THR A 50 6.19 -3.89 8.58
N ILE A 51 5.00 -3.48 8.20
CA ILE A 51 4.23 -4.02 7.08
C ILE A 51 4.13 -2.92 6.04
N TYR A 52 4.36 -3.29 4.78
CA TYR A 52 4.09 -2.44 3.63
C TYR A 52 2.85 -3.00 2.94
N GLU A 53 1.81 -2.20 2.87
CA GLU A 53 0.59 -2.49 2.13
C GLU A 53 0.64 -1.71 0.82
N THR A 54 0.24 -2.36 -0.26
CA THR A 54 0.22 -1.77 -1.60
C THR A 54 -1.16 -1.90 -2.18
N ASP A 55 -1.76 -0.78 -2.57
CA ASP A 55 -2.97 -0.79 -3.37
C ASP A 55 -2.58 -0.93 -4.84
N ILE A 56 -3.20 -1.87 -5.54
CA ILE A 56 -2.95 -2.08 -6.96
C ILE A 56 -4.25 -2.02 -7.77
N ILE A 57 -4.17 -1.50 -8.99
CA ILE A 57 -5.24 -1.57 -9.98
C ILE A 57 -4.94 -2.69 -10.95
N ARG A 58 -5.80 -3.71 -10.97
CA ARG A 58 -5.73 -4.83 -11.91
C ARG A 58 -7.07 -4.98 -12.60
N ASP A 59 -7.05 -4.97 -13.93
CA ASP A 59 -8.27 -5.06 -14.75
C ASP A 59 -9.30 -3.95 -14.46
N GLY A 60 -8.83 -2.76 -14.09
CA GLY A 60 -9.70 -1.62 -13.73
C GLY A 60 -10.36 -1.74 -12.35
N ALA A 61 -10.06 -2.79 -11.58
CA ALA A 61 -10.49 -2.96 -10.20
C ALA A 61 -9.33 -2.72 -9.23
N LYS A 62 -9.63 -2.13 -8.06
CA LYS A 62 -8.69 -1.91 -6.96
C LYS A 62 -8.62 -3.14 -6.06
N TRP A 63 -7.41 -3.56 -5.70
CA TRP A 63 -7.09 -4.74 -4.89
C TRP A 63 -6.13 -4.40 -3.75
#